data_AF-A0A434PNK9-F1
#
_entry.id   AF-A0A434PNK9-F1
#
_cell.length_a   1.000
_cell.length_b   1.000
_cell.length_c   1.000
_cell.angle_alpha   90.00
_cell.angle_beta   90.00
_cell.angle_gamma   90.00
#
_symmetry.space_group_name_H-M   'P 1'
#
loop_
_entity.id
_entity.type
_entity.pdbx_description
1 polymer ?
#
loop_
_entity_poly.entity_id
_entity_poly.type
_entity_poly.pdbx_seq_one_letter_code
_entity_poly.pdbx_strand_id
1 'polypeptide(L)'
;MKNTASKLLNRIEFPVLLAGLVIACGLWGFEELMEVARDTTPHAFDTEILLAFREAGQPDNPIGPLWLEGAMRDITSLGSASVLLLITAAVIVYLLLIHRLGPAFLVLVAVAGGQALSSTLKLGIDRPRPDLVSHLADVASLSFPSGHAM
;
A
#
# COMPACT_ATOMS: atom_id res chain seq x y z
N MET A 1 36.57 -32.65 -12.57
CA MET A 1 35.29 -32.86 -11.84
C MET A 1 34.96 -31.66 -10.96
N LYS A 2 34.85 -30.44 -11.54
CA LYS A 2 34.47 -29.23 -10.79
C LYS A 2 32.94 -29.17 -10.66
N ASN A 3 32.48 -29.61 -9.49
CA ASN A 3 31.45 -29.01 -8.66
C ASN A 3 30.04 -28.79 -9.24
N THR A 4 29.26 -29.87 -9.29
CA THR A 4 27.78 -29.81 -9.20
C THR A 4 27.33 -28.98 -7.98
N ALA A 5 28.11 -29.02 -6.89
CA ALA A 5 27.89 -28.22 -5.68
C ALA A 5 28.07 -26.71 -5.90
N SER A 6 29.02 -26.24 -6.73
CA SER A 6 29.18 -24.79 -7.00
C SER A 6 28.14 -24.27 -7.98
N LYS A 7 27.60 -25.14 -8.85
CA LYS A 7 26.44 -24.82 -9.68
C LYS A 7 25.16 -24.66 -8.84
N LEU A 8 25.00 -25.47 -7.79
CA LEU A 8 23.90 -25.34 -6.82
C LEU A 8 24.09 -24.12 -5.92
N LEU A 9 25.30 -23.88 -5.39
CA LEU A 9 25.62 -22.70 -4.59
C LEU A 9 25.36 -21.42 -5.38
N ASN A 10 25.91 -21.27 -6.60
CA ASN A 10 25.67 -20.07 -7.43
C ASN A 10 24.19 -19.86 -7.77
N ARG A 11 23.40 -20.94 -7.89
CA ARG A 11 21.95 -20.85 -8.18
C ARG A 11 21.10 -20.51 -6.96
N ILE A 12 21.59 -20.72 -5.74
CA ILE A 12 20.87 -20.38 -4.50
C ILE A 12 21.36 -19.03 -3.96
N GLU A 13 22.66 -18.77 -4.05
CA GLU A 13 23.27 -17.49 -3.63
C GLU A 13 22.74 -16.33 -4.47
N PHE A 14 22.69 -16.46 -5.80
CA PHE A 14 22.20 -15.37 -6.65
C PHE A 14 20.76 -14.94 -6.35
N PRO A 15 19.74 -15.83 -6.30
CA PRO A 15 18.37 -15.41 -5.97
C PRO A 15 18.22 -14.96 -4.52
N VAL A 16 18.99 -15.51 -3.57
CA VAL A 16 18.95 -15.04 -2.17
C VAL A 16 19.56 -13.65 -2.05
N LEU A 17 20.70 -13.40 -2.70
CA LEU A 17 21.32 -12.09 -2.76
C LEU A 17 20.43 -11.08 -3.49
N LEU A 18 19.80 -11.48 -4.59
CA LEU A 18 18.84 -10.65 -5.31
C LEU A 18 17.61 -10.34 -4.45
N ALA A 19 17.04 -11.32 -3.75
CA ALA A 19 15.93 -11.10 -2.84
C ALA A 19 16.32 -10.16 -1.70
N GLY A 20 17.51 -10.36 -1.10
CA GLY A 20 18.06 -9.47 -0.08
C GLY A 20 18.25 -8.04 -0.59
N LEU A 21 18.76 -7.88 -1.82
CA LEU A 21 18.93 -6.58 -2.47
C LEU A 21 17.57 -5.91 -2.71
N VAL A 22 16.57 -6.64 -3.22
CA VAL A 22 15.22 -6.11 -3.45
C VAL A 22 14.59 -5.64 -2.14
N ILE A 23 14.74 -6.42 -1.06
CA ILE A 23 14.25 -6.03 0.27
C ILE A 23 14.98 -4.78 0.77
N ALA A 24 16.31 -4.74 0.68
CA ALA A 24 17.12 -3.61 1.14
C ALA A 24 16.80 -2.33 0.36
N CYS A 25 16.72 -2.41 -0.97
CA CYS A 25 16.34 -1.29 -1.83
C CYS A 25 14.89 -0.85 -1.56
N GLY A 26 13.96 -1.79 -1.33
CA GLY A 26 12.58 -1.47 -0.99
C GLY A 26 12.45 -0.75 0.36
N LEU A 27 13.18 -1.22 1.38
CA LEU A 27 13.23 -0.57 2.69
C LEU A 27 13.86 0.81 2.64
N TRP A 28 14.99 0.96 1.93
CA TRP A 28 15.63 2.25 1.76
C TRP A 28 14.72 3.22 0.98
N GLY A 29 14.11 2.79 -0.12
CA GLY A 29 13.14 3.60 -0.85
C GLY A 29 11.94 4.00 0.01
N PHE A 30 11.48 3.13 0.90
CA PHE A 30 10.42 3.45 1.86
C PHE A 30 10.87 4.50 2.88
N GLU A 31 12.10 4.43 3.38
CA GLU A 31 12.69 5.43 4.29
C GLU A 31 12.79 6.81 3.63
N GLU A 32 13.26 6.88 2.39
CA GLU A 32 13.31 8.12 1.61
C GLU A 32 11.90 8.72 1.42
N LEU A 33 10.90 7.89 1.08
CA LEU A 33 9.51 8.33 0.97
C LEU A 33 8.96 8.85 2.30
N MET A 34 9.34 8.22 3.41
CA MET A 34 8.97 8.64 4.77
C MET A 34 9.59 9.99 5.13
N GLU A 35 10.83 10.25 4.74
CA GLU A 35 11.50 11.54 4.95
C GLU A 35 10.80 12.64 4.15
N VAL A 36 10.54 12.41 2.87
CA VAL A 36 9.79 13.34 2.01
C VAL A 36 8.38 13.59 2.57
N ALA A 37 7.72 12.57 3.12
CA ALA A 37 6.38 12.71 3.71
C ALA A 37 6.36 13.52 5.03
N ARG A 38 7.49 13.57 5.75
CA ARG A 38 7.65 14.36 7.00
C ARG A 38 8.09 15.79 6.75
N ASP A 39 8.73 16.02 5.62
CA ASP A 39 9.25 17.34 5.29
C ASP A 39 8.11 18.35 5.11
N THR A 40 8.38 19.59 5.50
CA THR A 40 7.41 20.71 5.41
C THR A 40 7.50 21.46 4.09
N THR A 41 8.33 20.97 3.17
CA THR A 41 8.50 21.52 1.83
C THR A 41 7.18 21.45 1.05
N PRO A 42 6.89 22.44 0.18
CA PRO A 42 5.67 22.41 -0.62
C PRO A 42 5.65 21.16 -1.49
N HIS A 43 4.64 20.31 -1.30
CA HIS A 43 4.38 19.12 -2.12
C HIS A 43 3.87 19.52 -3.52
N ALA A 44 4.63 20.35 -4.22
CA ALA A 44 4.28 20.90 -5.52
C ALA A 44 4.06 19.79 -6.56
N PHE A 45 4.88 18.73 -6.48
CA PHE A 45 4.73 17.55 -7.33
C PHE A 45 3.42 16.80 -7.08
N ASP A 46 3.10 16.49 -5.82
CA ASP A 46 1.80 15.86 -5.45
C ASP A 46 0.63 16.72 -5.92
N THR A 47 0.74 18.05 -5.74
CA THR A 47 -0.27 19.02 -6.13
C THR A 47 -0.46 19.08 -7.64
N GLU A 48 0.64 19.05 -8.41
CA GLU A 48 0.61 19.03 -9.87
C GLU A 48 -0.07 17.76 -10.40
N ILE A 49 0.24 16.59 -9.80
CA ILE A 49 -0.44 15.34 -10.14
C ILE A 49 -1.94 15.42 -9.81
N LEU A 50 -2.30 15.92 -8.63
CA LEU A 50 -3.71 16.05 -8.24
C LEU A 50 -4.48 16.96 -9.20
N LEU A 51 -3.90 18.12 -9.55
CA LEU A 51 -4.51 19.08 -10.46
C LEU A 51 -4.55 18.59 -11.91
N ALA A 52 -3.63 17.72 -12.34
CA ALA A 52 -3.64 17.12 -13.68
C ALA A 52 -4.90 16.28 -13.96
N PHE A 53 -5.59 15.81 -12.91
CA PHE A 53 -6.86 15.10 -13.00
C PHE A 53 -8.09 16.00 -12.75
N ARG A 54 -7.91 17.32 -12.64
CA ARG A 54 -8.99 18.29 -12.39
C ARG A 54 -9.16 19.27 -13.53
N GLU A 55 -10.38 19.74 -13.73
CA GLU A 55 -10.62 20.81 -14.70
C GLU A 55 -9.89 22.10 -14.28
N ALA A 56 -9.29 22.77 -15.26
CA ALA A 56 -8.53 24.00 -15.01
C ALA A 56 -9.42 25.08 -14.37
N GLY A 57 -9.05 25.53 -13.17
CA GLY A 57 -9.82 26.52 -12.40
C GLY A 57 -10.99 25.95 -11.61
N GLN A 58 -11.27 24.64 -11.68
CA GLN A 58 -12.29 23.94 -10.89
C GLN A 58 -11.68 22.72 -10.20
N PRO A 59 -10.95 22.91 -9.08
CA PRO A 59 -10.24 21.83 -8.40
C PRO A 59 -11.15 20.71 -7.85
N ASP A 60 -12.44 21.00 -7.66
CA ASP A 60 -13.43 20.01 -7.23
C ASP A 60 -13.97 19.14 -8.37
N ASN A 61 -13.74 19.51 -9.64
CA ASN A 61 -14.30 18.78 -10.76
C ASN A 61 -13.26 17.84 -11.41
N PRO A 62 -13.40 16.51 -11.28
CA PRO A 62 -12.53 15.56 -11.98
C PRO A 62 -12.70 15.65 -13.50
N ILE A 63 -11.59 15.51 -14.23
CA ILE A 63 -11.64 15.32 -15.68
C ILE A 63 -12.16 13.91 -15.98
N GLY A 64 -13.18 13.80 -16.84
CA GLY A 64 -13.67 12.53 -17.36
C GLY A 64 -15.20 12.43 -17.40
N PRO A 65 -15.74 11.31 -17.91
CA PRO A 65 -17.17 11.07 -17.91
C PRO A 65 -17.69 10.76 -16.50
N LEU A 66 -18.95 11.09 -16.21
CA LEU A 66 -19.57 10.98 -14.87
C LEU A 66 -19.47 9.58 -14.23
N TRP A 67 -19.43 8.52 -15.05
CA TRP A 67 -19.31 7.14 -14.54
C TRP A 67 -17.91 6.82 -13.98
N LEU A 68 -16.87 7.56 -14.40
CA LEU A 68 -15.48 7.29 -14.03
C LEU A 68 -15.27 7.53 -12.53
N GLU A 69 -15.88 8.58 -11.98
CA GLU A 69 -15.81 8.87 -10.55
C GLU A 69 -16.41 7.74 -9.71
N GLY A 70 -17.60 7.26 -10.10
CA GLY A 70 -18.24 6.11 -9.48
C GLY A 70 -17.38 4.84 -9.58
N ALA A 71 -16.82 4.55 -10.75
CA ALA A 71 -15.96 3.40 -10.95
C ALA A 71 -14.68 3.47 -10.08
N MET A 72 -14.04 4.63 -9.98
CA MET A 72 -12.86 4.82 -9.12
C MET A 72 -13.24 4.69 -7.63
N ARG A 73 -14.42 5.16 -7.23
CA ARG A 73 -14.95 4.98 -5.88
C ARG A 73 -15.19 3.51 -5.54
N ASP A 74 -15.74 2.75 -6.47
CA ASP A 74 -15.98 1.32 -6.27
C ASP A 74 -14.66 0.53 -6.21
N ILE A 75 -13.70 0.84 -7.09
CA ILE A 75 -12.38 0.20 -7.09
C ILE A 75 -11.65 0.50 -5.78
N THR A 76 -11.62 1.75 -5.31
CA THR A 76 -10.96 2.06 -4.04
C THR A 76 -11.66 1.39 -2.86
N SER A 77 -12.99 1.21 -2.91
CA SER A 77 -13.73 0.51 -1.85
C SER A 77 -13.27 -0.93 -1.62
N LEU A 78 -12.67 -1.58 -2.64
CA LEU A 78 -12.10 -2.92 -2.49
C LEU A 78 -10.93 -2.96 -1.49
N GLY A 79 -10.19 -1.85 -1.35
CA GLY A 79 -9.14 -1.70 -0.34
C GLY A 79 -9.66 -1.27 1.03
N SER A 80 -10.98 -1.11 1.21
CA SER A 80 -11.52 -0.67 2.50
C SER A 80 -11.32 -1.73 3.57
N ALA A 81 -11.12 -1.29 4.82
CA ALA A 81 -10.91 -2.20 5.95
C ALA A 81 -12.01 -3.25 6.07
N SER A 82 -13.26 -2.87 5.81
CA SER A 82 -14.41 -3.78 5.83
C SER A 82 -14.30 -4.85 4.75
N VAL A 83 -13.99 -4.48 3.50
CA VAL A 83 -13.87 -5.45 2.40
C VAL A 83 -12.66 -6.36 2.60
N LEU A 84 -11.51 -5.80 2.98
CA LEU A 84 -10.31 -6.58 3.29
C LEU A 84 -10.53 -7.56 4.44
N LEU A 85 -11.25 -7.16 5.49
CA LEU A 85 -11.59 -8.04 6.61
C LEU A 85 -12.47 -9.21 6.16
N LEU A 86 -13.49 -8.95 5.33
CA LEU A 86 -14.36 -9.99 4.81
C LEU A 86 -13.60 -10.98 3.91
N ILE A 87 -12.78 -10.48 2.98
CA ILE A 87 -11.97 -11.32 2.09
C ILE A 87 -10.95 -12.13 2.90
N THR A 88 -10.25 -11.49 3.83
CA THR A 88 -9.26 -12.17 4.68
C THR A 88 -9.90 -13.25 5.52
N ALA A 89 -11.06 -12.97 6.13
CA ALA A 89 -11.81 -13.96 6.89
C ALA A 89 -12.25 -15.14 6.00
N ALA A 90 -12.77 -14.87 4.81
CA ALA A 90 -13.16 -15.91 3.86
C ALA A 90 -11.97 -16.79 3.45
N VAL A 91 -10.81 -16.20 3.18
CA VAL A 91 -9.58 -16.93 2.85
C VAL A 91 -9.10 -17.78 4.03
N ILE A 92 -9.08 -17.23 5.25
CA ILE A 92 -8.70 -17.99 6.45
C ILE A 92 -9.64 -19.16 6.66
N VAL A 93 -10.97 -18.93 6.61
CA VAL A 93 -11.97 -20.00 6.76
C VAL A 93 -11.77 -21.07 5.70
N TYR A 94 -11.58 -20.69 4.44
CA TYR A 94 -11.31 -21.64 3.36
C TYR A 94 -10.05 -22.47 3.64
N LEU A 95 -8.95 -21.84 4.06
CA LEU A 95 -7.70 -22.54 4.38
C LEU A 95 -7.84 -23.50 5.57
N LEU A 96 -8.64 -23.12 6.57
CA LEU A 96 -8.97 -23.97 7.71
C LEU A 96 -9.82 -25.19 7.26
N LEU A 97 -10.79 -25.00 6.36
CA LEU A 97 -11.62 -26.07 5.81
C LEU A 97 -10.80 -27.11 5.02
N ILE A 98 -9.73 -26.69 4.34
CA ILE A 98 -8.81 -27.62 3.66
C ILE A 98 -7.65 -28.09 4.57
N HIS A 99 -7.75 -27.88 5.89
CA HIS A 99 -6.76 -28.25 6.91
C HIS A 99 -5.34 -27.68 6.70
N ARG A 100 -5.22 -26.54 6.02
CA ARG A 100 -3.95 -25.85 5.76
C ARG A 100 -3.68 -24.78 6.83
N LEU A 101 -3.39 -25.22 8.05
CA LEU A 101 -3.17 -24.33 9.20
C LEU A 101 -1.98 -23.37 9.02
N GLY A 102 -0.88 -23.83 8.43
CA GLY A 102 0.31 -23.00 8.19
C GLY A 102 0.01 -21.77 7.32
N PRO A 103 -0.53 -21.95 6.10
CA PRO A 103 -0.96 -20.84 5.25
C PRO A 103 -2.01 -19.93 5.91
N ALA A 104 -2.99 -20.50 6.63
CA ALA A 104 -3.99 -19.70 7.33
C ALA A 104 -3.36 -18.76 8.38
N PHE A 105 -2.40 -19.27 9.15
CA PHE A 105 -1.66 -18.48 10.13
C PHE A 105 -0.79 -17.41 9.47
N LEU A 106 -0.12 -17.73 8.36
CA LEU A 106 0.67 -16.75 7.61
C LEU A 106 -0.17 -15.59 7.10
N VAL A 107 -1.35 -15.87 6.52
CA VAL A 107 -2.29 -14.82 6.06
C VAL A 107 -2.74 -13.96 7.23
N LEU A 108 -3.11 -14.58 8.36
CA LEU A 108 -3.56 -13.85 9.56
C LEU A 108 -2.46 -12.90 10.07
N VAL A 109 -1.24 -13.40 10.23
CA VAL A 109 -0.11 -12.60 10.73
C VAL A 109 0.26 -11.49 9.75
N ALA A 110 0.25 -11.77 8.45
CA ALA A 110 0.55 -10.77 7.43
C ALA A 110 -0.45 -9.61 7.45
N VAL A 111 -1.76 -9.91 7.47
CA VAL A 111 -2.81 -8.88 7.46
C VAL A 111 -2.83 -8.12 8.79
N ALA A 112 -2.77 -8.81 9.93
CA ALA A 112 -2.75 -8.17 11.24
C ALA A 112 -1.49 -7.31 11.43
N GLY A 113 -0.33 -7.81 11.00
CA GLY A 113 0.94 -7.09 11.03
C GLY A 113 0.93 -5.85 10.14
N GLY A 114 0.40 -5.96 8.91
CA GLY A 114 0.23 -4.81 8.01
C GLY A 114 -0.67 -3.73 8.59
N GLN A 115 -1.80 -4.10 9.18
CA GLN A 115 -2.72 -3.17 9.85
C GLN A 115 -2.07 -2.48 11.06
N ALA A 116 -1.36 -3.24 11.90
CA ALA A 116 -0.66 -2.69 13.04
C ALA A 116 0.44 -1.70 12.60
N LEU A 117 1.26 -2.10 11.62
CA LEU A 117 2.32 -1.27 11.06
C LEU A 117 1.77 0.02 10.44
N SER A 118 0.69 -0.07 9.65
CA SER A 118 0.00 1.08 9.07
C SER A 118 -0.47 2.06 10.15
N SER A 119 -1.08 1.54 11.21
CA SER A 119 -1.59 2.34 12.32
C SER A 119 -0.47 3.05 13.08
N THR A 120 0.64 2.35 13.36
CA THR A 120 1.80 2.93 14.03
C THR A 120 2.49 4.00 13.18
N LEU A 121 2.65 3.76 11.88
CA LEU A 121 3.25 4.72 10.96
C LEU A 121 2.42 6.00 10.86
N LYS A 122 1.09 5.88 10.78
CA LYS A 122 0.19 7.05 10.78
C LYS A 122 0.43 7.92 12.01
N LEU A 123 0.42 7.32 13.21
CA LEU A 123 0.65 8.05 14.46
C LEU A 123 2.05 8.69 14.54
N GLY A 124 3.06 8.10 13.90
CA GLY A 124 4.44 8.60 13.95
C GLY A 124 4.82 9.61 12.88
N ILE A 125 3.97 9.86 11.88
CA ILE A 125 4.23 10.82 10.79
C ILE A 125 3.30 12.02 10.90
N ASP A 126 2.07 11.82 11.37
CA ASP A 126 1.08 12.87 11.64
C ASP A 126 0.87 13.85 10.47
N ARG A 127 0.96 13.33 9.23
CA ARG A 127 0.78 14.14 8.01
C ARG A 127 -0.70 14.50 7.83
N PRO A 128 -1.07 15.79 7.82
CA PRO A 128 -2.44 16.22 7.54
C PRO A 128 -2.82 15.85 6.10
N ARG A 129 -4.12 15.65 5.83
CA ARG A 129 -4.61 15.46 4.46
C ARG A 129 -4.60 16.80 3.72
N PRO A 130 -4.28 16.83 2.42
CA PRO A 130 -4.41 18.05 1.64
C PRO A 130 -5.88 18.47 1.55
N ASP A 131 -6.22 19.67 2.02
CA ASP A 131 -7.58 20.23 1.98
C ASP A 131 -7.90 20.95 0.65
N LEU A 132 -7.05 20.79 -0.38
CA LEU A 132 -7.18 21.48 -1.67
C LEU A 132 -8.41 21.08 -2.50
N VAL A 133 -9.03 19.92 -2.20
CA VAL A 133 -10.15 19.37 -2.96
C VAL A 133 -11.19 18.76 -2.02
N SER A 134 -12.47 18.89 -2.37
CA SER A 134 -13.57 18.16 -1.74
C SER A 134 -13.25 16.66 -1.60
N HIS A 135 -13.34 16.15 -0.37
CA HIS A 135 -13.12 14.75 -0.08
C HIS A 135 -14.33 13.92 -0.56
N LEU A 136 -14.11 12.98 -1.49
CA LEU A 136 -15.16 12.06 -2.00
C LEU A 136 -15.68 11.07 -0.92
N ALA A 137 -14.99 10.97 0.22
CA ALA A 137 -15.42 10.21 1.38
C ALA A 137 -14.83 10.82 2.67
N ASP A 138 -15.65 11.00 3.70
CA ASP A 138 -15.23 11.41 5.04
C ASP A 138 -14.35 10.32 5.67
N VAL A 139 -13.03 10.45 5.50
CA VAL A 139 -12.06 9.55 6.09
C VAL A 139 -11.26 10.33 7.14
N ALA A 140 -11.66 10.18 8.40
CA ALA A 140 -11.02 10.79 9.58
C ALA A 140 -9.65 10.17 9.94
N SER A 141 -8.87 9.71 8.96
CA SER A 141 -7.55 9.11 9.19
C SER A 141 -6.44 9.85 8.44
N LEU A 142 -5.22 9.86 8.98
CA LEU A 142 -4.06 10.55 8.40
C LEU A 142 -3.77 10.12 6.95
N SER A 143 -3.11 11.00 6.17
CA SER A 143 -2.90 10.83 4.72
C SER A 143 -1.88 9.74 4.38
N PHE A 144 -0.88 9.53 5.23
CA PHE A 144 0.22 8.61 4.96
C PHE A 144 0.45 7.61 6.10
N PRO A 145 0.67 6.32 5.79
CA PRO A 145 0.46 5.67 4.49
C PRO A 145 -1.04 5.52 4.14
N SER A 146 -1.36 5.32 2.87
CA SER A 146 -2.75 5.03 2.45
C SER A 146 -3.19 3.66 2.96
N GLY A 147 -4.23 3.64 3.78
CA GLY A 147 -4.76 2.39 4.35
C GLY A 147 -5.41 1.47 3.31
N HIS A 148 -5.88 2.01 2.19
CA HIS A 148 -6.48 1.20 1.11
C HIS A 148 -5.43 0.56 0.17
N ALA A 149 -4.17 0.97 0.30
CA ALA A 149 -3.06 0.49 -0.53
C ALA A 149 -2.07 -0.39 0.24
N MET A 150 -2.23 -0.52 1.56
CA MET A 150 -1.37 -1.35 2.43
C MET A 150 -1.89 -2.77 2.59
#